data_AF-A0A957EDB2-F1
#
_entry.id   AF-A0A957EDB2-F1
#
_cell.length_a   1.000
_cell.length_b   1.000
_cell.length_c   1.000
_cell.angle_alpha   90.00
_cell.angle_beta   90.00
_cell.angle_gamma   90.00
#
_symmetry.space_group_name_H-M   'P 1'
#
loop_
_entity.id
_entity.type
_entity.pdbx_description
1 polymer ?
#
loop_
_entity_poly.entity_id
_entity_poly.type
_entity_poly.pdbx_seq_one_letter_code
_entity_poly.pdbx_strand_id
1 'polypeptide(L)' 'MKLLIIGFDGATFDLIRPWAEQGHLPNLSRLMAGGVHSDLISTLPPVTSPAWPTFMTGCNPGK' A
#
# COMPACT_ATOMS: atom_id res chain seq x y z
N MET A 1 13.46 -4.62 18.55
CA MET A 1 12.85 -3.78 17.50
C MET A 1 11.43 -4.30 17.26
N LYS A 2 10.44 -3.42 17.10
CA LYS A 2 9.04 -3.80 16.79
C LYS A 2 8.68 -3.25 15.41
N LEU A 3 7.97 -4.03 14.60
CA LEU A 3 7.53 -3.66 13.26
C LEU A 3 6.00 -3.59 13.23
N LEU A 4 5.45 -2.56 12.59
CA LEU A 4 4.04 -2.42 12.29
C LEU A 4 3.89 -2.32 10.77
N ILE A 5 3.00 -3.14 10.20
CA ILE A 5 2.64 -3.07 8.79
C ILE A 5 1.14 -2.75 8.72
N ILE A 6 0.79 -1.75 7.90
CA ILE A 6 -0.59 -1.31 7.69
C ILE A 6 -0.89 -1.50 6.21
N GLY A 7 -1.92 -2.29 5.90
CA GLY A 7 -2.43 -2.45 4.54
C GLY A 7 -3.73 -1.67 4.37
N PHE A 8 -3.86 -0.95 3.26
CA PHE A 8 -5.08 -0.25 2.88
C PHE A 8 -5.64 -0.91 1.61
N ASP A 9 -6.89 -1.40 1.66
CA ASP A 9 -7.54 -2.00 0.49
C ASP A 9 -8.07 -0.88 -0.44
N GLY A 10 -7.78 -0.97 -1.75
CA GLY A 10 -8.22 0.00 -2.76
C GLY A 10 -7.59 1.40 -2.69
N ALA A 11 -6.60 1.64 -1.84
CA ALA A 11 -6.00 2.97 -1.65
C ALA A 11 -4.80 3.20 -2.59
N THR A 12 -5.06 3.37 -3.89
CA THR A 12 -4.01 3.65 -4.88
C THR A 12 -3.39 5.04 -4.69
N PHE A 13 -2.20 5.26 -5.25
CA PHE A 13 -1.57 6.57 -5.23
C PHE A 13 -2.32 7.64 -6.04
N ASP A 14 -3.17 7.25 -6.97
CA ASP A 14 -4.06 8.16 -7.71
C ASP A 14 -5.06 8.86 -6.78
N LEU A 15 -5.41 8.24 -5.65
CA LEU A 15 -6.25 8.83 -4.60
C LEU A 15 -5.41 9.49 -3.51
N ILE A 16 -4.36 8.80 -3.04
CA ILE A 16 -3.56 9.25 -1.90
C ILE A 16 -2.83 10.55 -2.22
N ARG A 17 -2.21 10.68 -3.41
CA ARG A 17 -1.38 11.86 -3.74
C ARG A 17 -2.21 13.14 -3.78
N PRO A 18 -3.33 13.23 -4.54
CA PRO A 18 -4.16 14.45 -4.55
C PRO A 18 -4.69 14.81 -3.17
N TRP A 19 -5.14 13.83 -2.38
CA TRP A 19 -5.65 14.10 -1.02
C TRP A 19 -4.55 14.53 -0.04
N ALA A 20 -3.33 14.01 -0.19
CA ALA A 20 -2.18 14.46 0.59
C ALA A 20 -1.79 15.90 0.24
N GLU A 21 -1.77 16.25 -1.05
CA GLU A 21 -1.49 17.61 -1.55
C GLU A 21 -2.54 18.62 -1.10
N GLN A 22 -3.81 18.23 -1.05
CA GLN A 22 -4.92 19.03 -0.52
C GLN A 22 -4.90 19.15 1.01
N GLY A 23 -3.99 18.47 1.70
CA GLY A 23 -3.86 18.50 3.16
C GLY A 23 -4.84 17.60 3.92
N HIS A 24 -5.61 16.75 3.23
CA HIS A 24 -6.56 15.84 3.86
C HIS A 24 -5.89 14.63 4.54
N LEU A 25 -4.68 14.27 4.13
CA LEU A 25 -3.93 13.12 4.65
C LEU A 25 -2.59 13.52 5.29
N PRO A 26 -2.59 14.30 6.39
CA PRO A 26 -1.37 14.87 6.97
C PRO A 26 -0.37 13.81 7.45
N ASN A 27 -0.86 12.68 7.96
CA ASN A 27 0.00 11.58 8.40
C ASN A 27 0.68 10.85 7.24
N LEU A 28 -0.04 10.57 6.16
CA LEU A 28 0.54 9.93 4.97
C LEU A 28 1.48 10.88 4.25
N SER A 29 1.14 12.17 4.15
CA SER A 29 2.01 13.21 3.60
C SER A 29 3.36 13.25 4.32
N ARG A 30 3.36 13.26 5.67
CA ARG A 30 4.59 13.19 6.47
C ARG A 30 5.40 11.91 6.25
N LEU A 31 4.74 10.76 6.12
CA LEU A 31 5.42 9.48 5.86
C LEU A 31 6.05 9.44 4.47
N MET A 32 5.38 9.98 3.46
CA MET A 32 5.90 10.05 2.10
C MET A 32 7.10 10.99 2.00
N ALA A 33 7.03 12.17 2.63
CA ALA A 33 8.14 13.13 2.61
C ALA A 33 9.39 12.67 3.38
N GLY A 34 9.21 11.89 4.45
CA GLY A 34 10.31 11.40 5.29
C GLY A 34 10.75 9.96 5.02
N GLY A 35 10.19 9.31 3.99
CA GLY A 35 10.37 7.89 3.71
C GLY A 35 10.53 7.59 2.22
N VAL A 36 10.18 6.37 1.83
CA VAL A 36 10.21 5.92 0.44
C VAL A 36 8.83 5.43 0.05
N HIS A 37 8.37 5.83 -1.13
CA HIS A 37 7.11 5.38 -1.70
C HIS A 37 7.26 5.20 -3.23
N SER A 38 6.63 4.16 -3.76
CA SER A 38 6.62 3.82 -5.19
C SER A 38 5.43 2.94 -5.49
N ASP A 39 4.99 2.92 -6.75
CA ASP A 39 4.05 1.92 -7.23
C ASP A 39 4.68 0.52 -7.15
N LEU A 40 3.85 -0.48 -6.84
CA LEU A 40 4.21 -1.90 -6.76
C LEU A 40 3.31 -2.72 -7.68
N ILE A 41 3.86 -3.82 -8.21
CA ILE A 41 3.10 -4.77 -9.03
C ILE A 41 2.32 -5.69 -8.09
N SER A 42 0.99 -5.73 -8.27
CA SER A 42 0.12 -6.64 -7.53
C SER A 42 0.23 -8.08 -8.05
N THR A 43 -0.45 -9.01 -7.36
CA THR A 43 -0.77 -10.33 -7.86
C THR A 43 -1.57 -10.30 -9.17
N LEU A 44 -1.57 -11.42 -9.90
CA LEU A 44 -2.46 -11.66 -11.03
C LEU A 44 -3.42 -12.81 -10.67
N PRO A 45 -4.74 -12.57 -10.63
CA PRO A 45 -5.43 -11.28 -10.84
C PRO A 45 -5.25 -10.29 -9.67
N PRO A 46 -5.26 -8.97 -9.90
CA PRO A 46 -5.04 -7.96 -8.87
C PRO A 46 -6.32 -7.68 -8.07
N VAL A 47 -6.80 -8.69 -7.33
CA VAL A 47 -8.00 -8.60 -6.50
C VAL A 47 -7.69 -8.99 -5.05
N THR A 48 -8.56 -8.59 -4.12
CA THR A 48 -8.38 -8.76 -2.67
C THR A 48 -8.01 -10.20 -2.28
N SER A 49 -8.70 -11.20 -2.84
CA SER A 49 -8.55 -12.61 -2.45
C SER A 49 -7.13 -13.17 -2.61
N PRO A 50 -6.42 -13.03 -3.75
CA PRO A 50 -5.02 -13.42 -3.87
C PRO A 50 -4.03 -12.41 -3.29
N ALA A 51 -4.34 -11.10 -3.26
CA ALA A 51 -3.40 -10.08 -2.83
C ALA A 51 -3.02 -10.18 -1.34
N TRP A 52 -4.00 -10.37 -0.45
CA TRP A 52 -3.75 -10.41 1.00
C TRP A 52 -2.95 -11.62 1.48
N PRO A 53 -3.24 -12.87 1.03
CA PRO A 53 -2.40 -14.02 1.34
C PRO A 53 -0.98 -13.84 0.81
N THR A 54 -0.81 -13.37 -0.43
CA THR A 54 0.53 -13.10 -0.99
C THR A 54 1.29 -12.05 -0.19
N PHE A 55 0.64 -10.97 0.23
CA PHE A 55 1.25 -9.97 1.12
C PHE A 55 1.71 -10.58 2.45
N MET A 56 0.91 -11.46 3.04
CA MET A 56 1.18 -12.04 4.35
C MET A 56 2.26 -13.12 4.32
N THR A 57 2.29 -13.95 3.27
CA THR A 57 3.21 -15.09 3.16
C THR A 57 4.47 -14.78 2.37
N GLY A 58 4.44 -13.76 1.51
CA GLY A 58 5.48 -13.51 0.51
C GLY A 58 5.46 -14.52 -0.65
N CYS A 59 4.46 -15.40 -0.74
CA CYS A 59 4.31 -16.38 -1.82
C CYS A 59 3.39 -15.85 -2.93
N ASN A 60 3.66 -16.26 -4.17
CA ASN A 60 2.73 -15.98 -5.27
C ASN A 60 1.41 -16.75 -5.09
N PRO A 61 0.31 -16.35 -5.75
CA PRO A 61 -1.02 -16.93 -5.50
C PRO A 61 -1.17 -18.43 -5.74
N GLY A 62 -0.23 -19.07 -6.44
CA GLY A 62 -0.25 -20.50 -6.74
C GLY A 62 0.52 -21.37 -5.73
N LYS A 63 1.04 -20.81 -4.65
CA LYS A 63 1.80 -21.50 -3.59
C LYS A 63 1.23 -21.19 -2.22
#